data_AF-A0A345H3I7-F1
#
_entry.id   AF-A0A345H3I7-F1
#
_cell.length_a   1.000
_cell.length_b   1.000
_cell.length_c   1.000
_cell.angle_alpha   90.00
_cell.angle_beta   90.00
_cell.angle_gamma   90.00
#
_symmetry.space_group_name_H-M   'P 1'
#
loop_
_entity.id
_entity.type
_entity.pdbx_description
1 polymer ?
#
loop_
_entity_poly.entity_id
_entity_poly.type
_entity_poly.pdbx_seq_one_letter_code
_entity_poly.pdbx_strand_id
1 'polypeptide(L)' 'MDLQTRKLNLISYLAQLQDEKFIEKIERFILRKQRNEPEFKPFTVDELIQRIEKSENDFKNGKFKTQDELEQLSEDW' A
#
# COMPACT_ATOMS: atom_id res chain seq x y z
N MET A 1 20.44 5.26 -22.06
CA MET A 1 20.70 3.89 -21.57
C MET A 1 19.68 2.96 -22.20
N ASP A 2 20.10 1.92 -22.92
CA ASP A 2 19.20 0.94 -23.52
C ASP A 2 18.62 -0.02 -22.46
N LEU A 3 17.63 -0.82 -22.86
CA LEU A 3 16.91 -1.73 -21.96
C LEU A 3 17.82 -2.85 -21.41
N GLN A 4 18.78 -3.34 -22.19
CA GLN A 4 19.69 -4.41 -21.73
C GLN A 4 20.62 -3.86 -20.64
N THR A 5 21.19 -2.68 -20.85
CA THR A 5 22.01 -1.99 -19.85
C THR A 5 21.22 -1.72 -18.57
N ARG A 6 19.96 -1.29 -18.67
CA ARG A 6 19.08 -1.09 -17.50
C ARG A 6 18.84 -2.39 -16.72
N LYS A 7 18.63 -3.51 -17.40
CA LYS A 7 18.42 -4.82 -16.76
C LYS A 7 19.66 -5.29 -16.01
N LEU A 8 20.84 -5.15 -16.61
CA LEU A 8 22.11 -5.55 -15.98
C LEU A 8 22.39 -4.73 -14.71
N ASN A 9 22.17 -3.41 -14.76
CA ASN A 9 22.34 -2.56 -13.58
C ASN A 9 21.40 -2.94 -12.44
N LEU A 10 20.15 -3.30 -12.77
CA LEU A 10 19.18 -3.75 -11.76
C LEU A 10 19.61 -5.06 -11.09
N ILE A 11 20.13 -6.03 -11.85
CA ILE A 11 20.66 -7.29 -11.31
C ILE A 11 21.82 -7.00 -10.35
N SER A 12 22.77 -6.15 -10.76
CA SER A 12 23.91 -5.77 -9.92
C SER A 12 23.48 -5.11 -8.61
N TYR A 13 22.48 -4.23 -8.67
CA TYR A 13 21.96 -3.55 -7.49
C TYR A 13 21.28 -4.53 -6.52
N LEU A 14 20.40 -5.40 -7.03
CA LEU A 14 19.71 -6.39 -6.21
C LEU A 14 20.68 -7.40 -5.58
N ALA A 15 21.74 -7.80 -6.29
CA ALA A 15 22.74 -8.72 -5.77
C ALA A 15 23.54 -8.16 -4.57
N GLN A 16 23.69 -6.83 -4.49
CA GLN A 16 24.41 -6.16 -3.40
C GLN A 16 23.50 -5.84 -2.20
N LEU A 17 22.19 -5.86 -2.41
CA LEU A 17 21.20 -5.47 -1.42
C LEU A 17 21.09 -6.49 -0.28
N GLN A 18 21.30 -6.05 0.95
CA GLN A 18 21.25 -6.89 2.17
C GLN A 18 19.97 -6.68 3.00
N ASP A 19 19.12 -5.72 2.63
CA ASP A 19 17.86 -5.47 3.35
C ASP A 19 16.82 -6.53 2.95
N GLU A 20 16.69 -7.57 3.77
CA GLU A 20 15.76 -8.67 3.56
C GLU A 20 14.29 -8.20 3.47
N LYS A 21 13.89 -7.19 4.24
CA LYS A 21 12.50 -6.67 4.19
C LYS A 21 12.24 -5.96 2.89
N PHE A 22 13.24 -5.26 2.35
CA PHE A 22 13.13 -4.61 1.05
C PHE A 22 13.13 -5.63 -0.09
N ILE A 23 13.98 -6.66 -0.03
CA ILE A 23 13.95 -7.80 -0.98
C ILE A 23 12.57 -8.47 -0.98
N GLU A 24 12.00 -8.78 0.19
CA GLU A 24 10.68 -9.40 0.32
C GLU A 24 9.57 -8.54 -0.32
N LYS A 25 9.67 -7.21 -0.26
CA LYS A 25 8.73 -6.30 -0.93
C LYS A 25 8.85 -6.40 -2.45
N ILE A 26 10.07 -6.45 -2.98
CA ILE A 26 10.34 -6.57 -4.42
C ILE A 26 9.82 -7.92 -4.94
N GLU A 27 10.09 -9.01 -4.23
CA GLU A 27 9.59 -10.34 -4.58
C GLU A 27 8.06 -10.38 -4.63
N ARG A 28 7.39 -9.86 -3.59
CA ARG A 28 5.92 -9.78 -3.57
C ARG A 28 5.37 -8.95 -4.72
N PHE A 29 6.02 -7.84 -5.08
CA PHE A 29 5.61 -7.03 -6.22
C PHE A 29 5.70 -7.81 -7.54
N ILE A 30 6.82 -8.49 -7.79
CA ILE A 30 7.02 -9.30 -9.00
C ILE A 30 5.98 -10.43 -9.07
N LEU A 31 5.78 -11.16 -7.98
CA LEU A 31 4.82 -12.27 -7.91
C LEU A 31 3.38 -11.81 -8.17
N ARG A 32 2.97 -10.66 -7.61
CA ARG A 32 1.65 -10.07 -7.87
C ARG A 32 1.46 -9.72 -9.35
N LYS A 33 2.49 -9.13 -9.97
CA LYS A 33 2.48 -8.80 -11.40
C LYS A 33 2.40 -10.03 -12.29
N GLN A 34 3.11 -11.10 -11.95
CA GLN A 34 3.07 -12.36 -12.71
C GLN A 34 1.72 -13.08 -12.63
N ARG A 35 1.05 -13.01 -11.48
CA ARG A 35 -0.26 -13.65 -11.26
C ARG A 35 -1.42 -12.88 -11.89
N ASN A 36 -1.16 -11.77 -12.58
CA ASN A 36 -2.18 -10.80 -13.02
C ASN A 36 -3.14 -10.43 -11.87
N GLU A 37 -2.64 -10.45 -10.63
CA GLU A 37 -3.45 -10.02 -9.50
C GLU A 37 -3.77 -8.54 -9.69
N PRO A 38 -5.05 -8.14 -9.62
CA PRO A 38 -5.39 -6.74 -9.79
C PRO A 38 -4.73 -5.93 -8.66
N GLU A 39 -4.10 -4.82 -9.02
CA GLU A 39 -3.48 -3.90 -8.04
C GLU A 39 -4.51 -3.39 -7.02
N PHE A 40 -5.77 -3.29 -7.46
CA PHE A 40 -6.91 -2.94 -6.66
C PHE A 40 -7.81 -4.16 -6.47
N LYS A 41 -8.00 -4.58 -5.23
CA LYS A 41 -9.02 -5.57 -4.86
C LYS A 41 -10.22 -4.78 -4.34
N PRO A 42 -11.34 -4.70 -5.09
CA PRO A 42 -12.54 -4.03 -4.59
C PRO A 42 -13.01 -4.73 -3.33
N PHE A 43 -13.64 -3.97 -2.43
CA PHE A 43 -14.31 -4.59 -1.31
C PHE A 43 -15.41 -5.53 -1.79
N THR A 44 -15.50 -6.68 -1.15
CA THR A 44 -16.73 -7.46 -1.13
C THR A 44 -17.86 -6.66 -0.48
N VAL A 45 -19.11 -7.09 -0.72
CA VAL A 45 -20.28 -6.45 -0.09
C VAL A 45 -20.17 -6.52 1.43
N ASP A 46 -19.71 -7.65 1.99
CA ASP A 46 -19.56 -7.82 3.43
C ASP A 46 -18.47 -6.90 4.02
N GLU A 47 -17.31 -6.79 3.36
CA GLU A 47 -16.25 -5.86 3.79
C GLU A 47 -16.71 -4.40 3.75
N LEU A 48 -17.50 -4.04 2.73
CA LEU A 48 -18.08 -2.70 2.63
C LEU A 48 -19.07 -2.45 3.77
N ILE A 49 -19.96 -3.41 4.06
CA ILE A 49 -20.92 -3.33 5.18
C ILE A 49 -20.16 -3.19 6.50
N GLN A 50 -19.15 -4.03 6.75
CA GLN A 50 -18.35 -3.96 7.97
C GLN A 50 -17.65 -2.60 8.14
N ARG A 51 -17.16 -2.02 7.04
CA ARG A 51 -16.57 -0.68 7.07
C ARG A 51 -17.59 0.41 7.39
N ILE A 52 -18.81 0.31 6.87
CA ILE A 52 -19.90 1.24 7.17
C ILE A 52 -20.28 1.13 8.65
N GLU A 53 -20.51 -0.09 9.16
CA GLU A 53 -20.87 -0.34 10.56
C GLU A 53 -19.82 0.22 11.52
N LYS A 54 -18.53 0.02 11.22
CA LYS A 54 -17.44 0.59 11.99
C LYS A 54 -17.48 2.12 12.00
N SER A 55 -17.67 2.74 10.83
CA SER A 55 -17.69 4.20 10.69
C SER A 55 -18.87 4.82 11.45
N GLU A 56 -20.04 4.19 11.36
CA GLU A 56 -21.24 4.57 12.11
C GLU A 56 -21.03 4.46 13.62
N ASN A 57 -20.39 3.37 14.08
CA ASN A 57 -20.05 3.20 15.49
C ASN A 57 -19.03 4.23 15.96
N ASP A 58 -18.00 4.52 15.17
CA ASP A 58 -16.99 5.52 15.49
C ASP A 58 -17.63 6.91 15.60
N PHE A 59 -18.52 7.28 14.68
CA PHE A 59 -19.27 8.53 14.74
C PHE A 59 -20.14 8.63 16.01
N LYS A 60 -20.92 7.59 16.33
CA LYS A 60 -21.78 7.54 17.53
C LYS A 60 -20.98 7.65 18.83
N ASN A 61 -19.76 7.12 18.85
CA ASN A 61 -18.87 7.18 20.01
C ASN A 61 -17.97 8.43 20.03
N GLY A 62 -18.22 9.41 19.16
CA GLY A 62 -17.42 10.64 19.09
C GLY A 62 -15.99 10.45 18.58
N LYS A 63 -15.69 9.32 17.95
CA LYS A 63 -14.38 8.99 17.36
C LYS A 63 -14.31 9.48 15.91
N PHE A 64 -14.65 10.75 15.70
CA PHE A 64 -14.48 11.42 14.42
C PHE A 64 -13.61 12.66 14.58
N LYS A 65 -13.17 13.20 13.46
CA LYS A 65 -12.45 14.46 13.39
C LYS A 65 -13.21 15.43 12.50
N THR A 66 -13.33 16.66 12.95
CA THR A 66 -13.79 17.77 12.12
C THR A 66 -12.73 18.08 11.05
N GLN A 67 -13.13 18.84 10.03
CA GLN A 67 -12.23 19.25 8.97
C GLN A 67 -11.03 20.02 9.53
N ASP A 68 -11.28 21.00 10.42
CA ASP A 68 -10.22 21.82 11.03
C ASP A 68 -9.23 20.98 11.86
N GLU A 69 -9.72 20.01 12.63
CA GLU A 69 -8.84 19.11 13.38
C GLU A 69 -8.01 18.21 12.46
N LEU A 70 -8.56 17.78 11.33
CA LEU A 70 -7.85 16.97 10.35
C LEU A 70 -6.75 17.77 9.67
N GLU A 71 -7.02 19.02 9.31
CA GLU A 71 -6.05 19.93 8.69
C GLU A 71 -4.85 20.13 9.62
N GLN A 72 -5.09 20.45 10.89
CA GLN A 72 -4.03 20.59 11.90
C GLN A 72 -3.17 19.33 12.04
N LEU A 73 -3.80 18.15 12.07
CA LEU A 73 -3.07 16.87 12.18
C LEU A 73 -2.20 16.56 10.96
N SER A 74 -2.59 17.05 9.78
CA SER A 74 -1.89 16.78 8.53
C SER A 74 -0.62 17.61 8.33
N GLU A 75 -0.41 18.64 9.14
CA GLU A 75 0.80 19.48 9.07
C GLU A 75 2.08 18.71 9.44
N ASP A 76 1.94 17.64 10.22
CA ASP A 76 3.05 16.80 10.72
C ASP A 76 3.27 15.52 9.89
N TRP A 77 2.59 15.35 8.74
CA TRP A 77 2.64 14.12 7.92
C TRP A 77 3.80 14.07 6.92
#